data_AF-A0A2V6SV61-F1
#
_entry.id   AF-A0A2V6SV61-F1
#
_cell.length_a   1.000
_cell.length_b   1.000
_cell.length_c   1.000
_cell.angle_alpha   90.00
_cell.angle_beta   90.00
_cell.angle_gamma   90.00
#
_symmetry.space_group_name_H-M   'P 1'
#
loop_
_entity.id
_entity.type
_entity.pdbx_description
1 polymer ?
#
loop_
_entity_poly.entity_id
_entity_poly.type
_entity_poly.pdbx_seq_one_letter_code
_entity_poly.pdbx_strand_id
1 'polypeptide(L)' 'MPQEIDRADVRRLMREGVPVVEVLPRDEFEADHLPGAISLPLRNLETEAKKKLDPLRPVLVYCWDMA' A
#
# COMPACT_ATOMS: atom_id res chain seq x y z
N MET A 1 -12.53 -8.70 4.74
CA MET A 1 -12.54 -8.69 3.25
C MET A 1 -12.06 -7.32 2.80
N PRO A 2 -11.16 -7.23 1.81
CA PRO A 2 -10.78 -5.93 1.23
C PRO A 2 -11.99 -5.29 0.53
N GLN A 3 -11.99 -3.96 0.44
CA GLN A 3 -12.96 -3.19 -0.33
C GLN A 3 -12.19 -2.41 -1.40
N GLU A 4 -12.64 -2.54 -2.65
CA GLU A 4 -12.15 -1.68 -3.73
C GLU A 4 -12.66 -0.26 -3.53
N ILE A 5 -11.80 0.71 -3.83
CA ILE A 5 -12.08 2.14 -3.72
C ILE A 5 -11.55 2.85 -4.96
N ASP A 6 -12.13 4.02 -5.26
CA ASP A 6 -11.69 4.81 -6.39
C ASP A 6 -10.54 5.78 -6.04
N ARG A 7 -10.07 6.51 -7.06
CA ARG A 7 -9.00 7.50 -6.91
C ARG A 7 -9.36 8.66 -5.96
N ALA A 8 -10.63 9.06 -5.89
CA ALA A 8 -11.07 10.14 -5.01
C ALA A 8 -11.00 9.70 -3.55
N ASP A 9 -11.41 8.47 -3.26
CA ASP A 9 -11.27 7.85 -1.95
C ASP A 9 -9.81 7.65 -1.54
N VAL A 10 -8.95 7.17 -2.45
CA VAL A 10 -7.50 7.06 -2.19
C VAL A 10 -6.94 8.40 -1.73
N ARG A 11 -7.21 9.48 -2.47
CA ARG A 11 -6.74 10.83 -2.13
C ARG A 11 -7.28 11.31 -0.79
N ARG A 12 -8.53 10.99 -0.46
CA ARG A 12 -9.15 11.34 0.82
C ARG A 12 -8.48 10.61 1.98
N LEU A 13 -8.35 9.30 1.89
CA LEU A 13 -7.73 8.46 2.93
C LEU A 13 -6.25 8.81 3.14
N MET A 14 -5.52 9.17 2.08
CA MET A 14 -4.15 9.69 2.19
C MET A 14 -4.07 10.98 3.02
N ARG A 15 -5.03 11.91 2.85
CA ARG A 15 -5.08 13.14 3.66
C ARG A 15 -5.48 12.86 5.11
N GLU A 16 -6.25 11.81 5.35
CA GLU A 16 -6.62 11.34 6.70
C GLU A 16 -5.48 10.57 7.40
N GLY A 17 -4.36 10.34 6.71
CA GLY A 17 -3.19 9.66 7.28
C GLY A 17 -3.30 8.14 7.32
N VAL A 18 -4.18 7.55 6.51
CA VAL A 18 -4.24 6.09 6.35
C VAL A 18 -2.94 5.60 5.68
N PRO A 19 -2.27 4.57 6.23
CA PRO A 19 -1.09 3.99 5.62
C PRO A 19 -1.37 3.50 4.20
N VAL A 20 -0.55 3.96 3.25
CA VAL A 20 -0.55 3.50 1.87
C VAL A 20 0.57 2.50 1.68
N VAL A 21 0.25 1.35 1.09
CA VAL A 21 1.18 0.24 0.90
C VAL A 21 1.26 -0.10 -0.58
N GLU A 22 2.49 -0.09 -1.09
CA GLU A 22 2.84 -0.59 -2.41
C GLU A 22 3.44 -1.99 -2.25
N VAL A 23 2.97 -2.92 -3.07
CA VAL A 23 3.34 -4.34 -3.03
C VAL A 23 4.18 -4.79 -4.23
N LEU A 24 4.48 -3.89 -5.17
CA LEU A 24 5.44 -4.13 -6.25
C LEU A 24 6.86 -4.42 -5.73
N PRO A 25 7.72 -5.04 -6.56
CA PRO A 25 9.15 -5.16 -6.28
C PRO A 25 9.79 -3.84 -5.86
N ARG A 26 10.84 -3.93 -5.03
CA ARG A 26 11.47 -2.75 -4.41
C ARG A 26 12.04 -1.80 -5.46
N ASP A 27 12.63 -2.33 -6.53
CA ASP A 27 13.15 -1.57 -7.66
C ASP A 27 12.06 -0.80 -8.41
N GLU A 28 10.87 -1.38 -8.57
CA GLU A 28 9.73 -0.66 -9.16
C GLU A 28 9.21 0.45 -8.24
N PHE A 29 9.11 0.17 -6.93
CA PHE A 29 8.76 1.19 -5.93
C PHE A 29 9.75 2.37 -5.96
N GLU A 30 11.07 2.11 -6.03
CA GLU A 30 12.07 3.18 -6.10
C GLU A 30 11.99 3.98 -7.41
N ALA A 31 11.52 3.37 -8.50
CA ALA A 31 11.34 4.04 -9.78
C ALA A 31 10.14 5.00 -9.77
N ASP A 32 8.99 4.57 -9.27
CA ASP A 32 7.80 5.41 -9.07
C ASP A 32 6.90 4.84 -7.96
N HIS A 33 6.39 5.72 -7.11
CA HIS A 33 5.44 5.35 -6.05
C HIS A 33 4.65 6.56 -5.56
N LEU A 34 3.49 6.30 -4.93
CA LEU A 34 2.70 7.36 -4.31
C LEU A 34 3.48 8.00 -3.14
N PRO A 35 3.49 9.33 -3.00
CA PRO A 35 4.20 10.00 -1.91
C PRO A 35 3.79 9.47 -0.53
N GLY A 36 4.78 9.07 0.28
CA GLY A 36 4.56 8.53 1.62
C GLY A 36 4.13 7.06 1.66
N ALA A 37 4.05 6.36 0.52
CA ALA A 37 3.78 4.93 0.49
C ALA A 37 4.87 4.12 1.19
N ILE A 38 4.46 3.03 1.82
CA ILE A 38 5.34 2.05 2.45
C ILE A 38 5.59 0.94 1.43
N SER A 39 6.87 0.72 1.09
CA SER A 39 7.27 -0.45 0.31
C SER A 39 7.14 -1.73 1.14
N LEU A 40 6.26 -2.62 0.70
CA LEU A 40 6.05 -3.94 1.27
C LEU A 40 5.84 -4.96 0.14
N PRO A 41 6.93 -5.35 -0.56
CA PRO A 41 6.83 -6.23 -1.71
C PRO A 41 6.03 -7.50 -1.40
N LEU A 42 5.17 -7.92 -2.33
CA LEU A 42 4.22 -9.02 -2.14
C LEU A 42 4.90 -10.31 -1.64
N ARG A 43 6.10 -10.59 -2.15
CA ARG A 43 6.92 -11.75 -1.76
C ARG A 43 7.33 -11.77 -0.29
N ASN A 44 7.26 -10.62 0.39
CA ASN A 44 7.68 -10.43 1.77
C ASN A 44 6.49 -10.11 2.69
N LEU A 45 5.26 -10.08 2.15
CA LEU A 45 4.09 -9.60 2.88
C LEU A 45 3.83 -10.42 4.16
N GLU A 46 3.92 -11.74 4.07
CA GLU A 46 3.65 -12.64 5.21
C GLU A 46 4.59 -12.42 6.40
N THR A 47 5.85 -12.08 6.13
CA THR A 47 6.90 -11.95 7.15
C THR A 47 7.05 -10.53 7.67
N GLU A 48 6.73 -9.52 6.86
CA GLU A 48 7.02 -8.11 7.16
C GLU A 48 5.78 -7.28 7.51
N ALA A 49 4.57 -7.67 7.08
CA ALA A 49 3.37 -6.85 7.28
C ALA A 49 3.10 -6.52 8.75
N LYS A 50 3.13 -7.53 9.63
CA LYS A 50 2.88 -7.35 11.08
C LYS A 50 3.95 -6.54 11.81
N LYS A 51 5.14 -6.37 11.20
CA LYS A 51 6.21 -5.54 11.75
C LYS A 51 6.05 -4.07 11.39
N LYS A 52 5.38 -3.78 10.27
CA LYS A 52 5.24 -2.43 9.70
C LYS A 52 3.84 -1.84 9.86
N LEU A 53 2.81 -2.68 10.03
CA LEU A 53 1.40 -2.28 10.03
C LEU A 53 0.72 -2.66 11.35
N ASP A 54 -0.13 -1.75 11.83
CA ASP A 54 -1.02 -2.00 12.96
C ASP A 54 -2.28 -2.75 12.45
N PRO A 55 -2.54 -3.99 12.91
CA PRO A 55 -3.68 -4.79 12.45
C PRO A 55 -5.05 -4.22 12.86
N LEU A 56 -5.08 -3.24 13.78
CA LEU A 56 -6.31 -2.58 14.22
C LEU A 56 -6.64 -1.33 13.39
N ARG A 57 -5.79 -0.95 12.43
CA ARG A 57 -5.99 0.24 11.59
C ARG A 57 -6.31 -0.14 10.15
N PRO A 58 -7.10 0.67 9.44
CA PRO A 58 -7.25 0.55 8.01
C PRO A 58 -5.90 0.68 7.29
N VAL A 59 -5.73 -0.07 6.20
CA VAL A 59 -4.56 0.01 5.32
C VAL A 59 -5.07 0.14 3.89
N LEU A 60 -4.52 1.09 3.15
CA LEU A 60 -4.74 1.23 1.72
C LEU A 60 -3.64 0.47 0.99
N VAL A 61 -4.00 -0.55 0.23
CA VAL A 61 -3.06 -1.29 -0.62
C VAL A 61 -3.32 -0.91 -2.06
N TYR A 62 -2.26 -0.62 -2.80
CA TYR A 62 -2.33 -0.48 -4.25
C TYR A 62 -1.18 -1.26 -4.89
N CYS A 63 -1.38 -1.61 -6.15
CA CYS A 63 -0.37 -2.16 -7.03
C CYS A 63 -0.71 -1.73 -8.45
N TRP A 64 0.17 -2.10 -9.37
CA TRP A 64 -0.14 -2.11 -10.78
C TRP A 64 0.10 -3.52 -11.31
N ASP A 65 -0.90 -4.08 -11.98
CA ASP A 65 -0.72 -5.28 -12.77
C ASP A 65 -1.14 -4.95 -14.21
N MET A 66 -0.25 -5.20 -15.18
CA MET A 66 -0.57 -5.11 -16.61
C MET A 66 -1.02 -6.46 -17.20
N ALA A 67 -1.23 -7.49 -16.37
CA ALA A 67 -1.72 -8.78 -16.81
C ALA A 67 -3.14 -8.75 -17.39
#